data_AF-A0A564YQ62-F1
#
_entry.id   AF-A0A564YQ62-F1
#
_cell.length_a   1.000
_cell.length_b   1.000
_cell.length_c   1.000
_cell.angle_alpha   90.00
_cell.angle_beta   90.00
_cell.angle_gamma   90.00
#
_symmetry.space_group_name_H-M   'P 1'
#
loop_
_entity.id
_entity.type
_entity.pdbx_description
1 polymer ?
#
loop_
_entity_poly.entity_id
_entity_poly.type
_entity_poly.pdbx_seq_one_letter_code
_entity_poly.pdbx_strand_id
1 'polypeptide(L)'
;MQQMAIRKKSLDLFRKLHRTRQVVFKGDDLALCQTKKRINDEFRKNKDVTDQEKLNELWKFGEDVNLLLRKTVVQCVFDEESRRFSE
;
A
#
# COMPACT_ATOMS: atom_id res chain seq x y z
N MET A 1 -27.10 -0.49 1.05
CA MET A 1 -26.13 0.09 2.01
C MET A 1 -24.82 -0.70 2.10
N GLN A 2 -24.83 -2.03 2.17
CA GLN A 2 -23.59 -2.85 2.26
C GLN A 2 -22.60 -2.67 1.09
N GLN A 3 -23.07 -2.65 -0.17
CA GLN A 3 -22.18 -2.48 -1.33
C GLN A 3 -21.39 -1.15 -1.30
N MET A 4 -22.03 -0.07 -0.83
CA MET A 4 -21.37 1.23 -0.67
C MET A 4 -20.30 1.20 0.42
N ALA A 5 -20.58 0.51 1.54
CA ALA A 5 -19.61 0.35 2.64
C ALA A 5 -18.39 -0.47 2.19
N ILE A 6 -18.60 -1.57 1.46
CA ILE A 6 -17.54 -2.41 0.89
C ILE A 6 -16.66 -1.59 -0.05
N ARG A 7 -17.29 -0.84 -0.97
CA ARG A 7 -16.57 0.03 -1.92
C ARG A 7 -15.76 1.10 -1.19
N LYS A 8 -16.36 1.78 -0.20
CA LYS A 8 -15.68 2.82 0.58
C LYS A 8 -14.43 2.26 1.26
N LYS A 9 -14.57 1.18 2.03
CA LYS A 9 -13.45 0.56 2.76
C LYS A 9 -12.34 0.08 1.84
N SER A 10 -12.70 -0.52 0.70
CA SER A 10 -11.73 -0.96 -0.31
C SER A 10 -10.97 0.21 -0.93
N LEU A 11 -11.65 1.31 -1.25
CA LEU A 11 -11.01 2.52 -1.78
C LEU A 11 -10.12 3.22 -0.75
N ASP A 12 -10.51 3.21 0.52
CA ASP A 12 -9.71 3.79 1.59
C ASP A 12 -8.41 3.02 1.78
N LEU A 13 -8.46 1.68 1.79
CA LEU A 13 -7.28 0.82 1.81
C LEU A 13 -6.40 1.00 0.56
N PHE A 14 -7.02 1.07 -0.62
CA PHE A 14 -6.32 1.31 -1.88
C PHE A 14 -5.51 2.62 -1.82
N ARG A 15 -6.14 3.72 -1.38
CA ARG A 15 -5.45 5.01 -1.22
C ARG A 15 -4.34 4.93 -0.18
N LYS A 16 -4.56 4.22 0.92
CA LYS A 16 -3.57 4.04 2.00
C LYS A 16 -2.31 3.35 1.49
N LEU A 17 -2.47 2.23 0.76
CA LEU A 17 -1.37 1.51 0.12
C LEU A 17 -0.62 2.38 -0.89
N HIS A 18 -1.34 3.14 -1.72
CA HIS A 18 -0.72 4.04 -2.69
C HIS A 18 0.09 5.17 -2.05
N ARG A 19 -0.38 5.70 -0.91
CA ARG A 19 0.38 6.69 -0.12
C ARG A 19 1.61 6.05 0.51
N THR A 20 1.46 4.87 1.13
CA THR A 20 2.56 4.18 1.79
C THR A 20 3.68 3.85 0.80
N ARG A 21 3.40 3.29 -0.38
CA ARG A 21 4.44 3.02 -1.39
C ARG A 21 5.22 4.26 -1.82
N GLN A 22 4.56 5.42 -1.89
CA GLN A 22 5.21 6.67 -2.30
C GLN A 22 6.21 7.15 -1.25
N VAL A 23 5.92 6.89 0.02
CA VAL A 23 6.82 7.21 1.13
C VAL A 23 7.95 6.19 1.20
N VAL A 24 7.64 4.89 1.21
CA VAL A 24 8.64 3.84 1.46
C VAL A 24 9.56 3.55 0.27
N PHE A 25 9.20 3.95 -0.94
CA PHE A 25 10.02 3.78 -2.15
C PHE A 25 10.32 5.13 -2.82
N LYS A 26 10.42 6.20 -2.04
CA LYS A 26 10.71 7.53 -2.58
C LYS A 26 12.04 7.51 -3.34
N GLY A 27 12.03 8.00 -4.58
CA GLY A 27 13.23 8.04 -5.44
C GLY A 27 13.57 6.73 -6.16
N ASP A 28 12.87 5.63 -5.88
CA ASP A 28 13.01 4.36 -6.61
C ASP A 28 11.85 4.21 -7.60
N ASP A 29 12.04 4.75 -8.81
CA ASP A 29 11.00 4.72 -9.86
C ASP A 29 10.62 3.31 -10.28
N LEU A 30 11.55 2.35 -10.23
CA LEU A 30 11.30 0.96 -10.58
C LEU A 30 10.38 0.32 -9.52
N ALA A 31 10.74 0.43 -8.24
CA ALA A 31 9.92 -0.08 -7.15
C ALA A 31 8.55 0.61 -7.09
N LEU A 32 8.49 1.93 -7.33
CA LEU A 32 7.23 2.67 -7.42
C LEU A 32 6.35 2.14 -8.55
N CYS A 33 6.90 1.89 -9.73
CA CYS A 33 6.14 1.38 -10.87
C CYS A 33 5.64 -0.05 -10.63
N GLN A 34 6.51 -0.94 -10.14
CA GLN A 34 6.16 -2.33 -9.87
C GLN A 34 5.11 -2.45 -8.76
N THR A 35 5.27 -1.72 -7.66
CA THR A 35 4.30 -1.72 -6.56
C THR A 35 2.96 -1.11 -6.99
N LYS A 36 2.96 -0.04 -7.79
CA LYS A 36 1.73 0.52 -8.40
C LYS A 36 0.99 -0.53 -9.22
N LYS A 37 1.71 -1.25 -10.08
CA LYS A 37 1.13 -2.30 -10.93
C LYS A 37 0.55 -3.41 -10.07
N ARG A 38 1.30 -3.90 -9.07
CA ARG A 38 0.85 -4.99 -8.21
C ARG A 38 -0.41 -4.65 -7.41
N ILE A 39 -0.49 -3.44 -6.83
CA ILE A 39 -1.69 -2.98 -6.12
C ILE A 39 -2.89 -2.94 -7.08
N ASN A 40 -2.72 -2.37 -8.27
CA ASN A 40 -3.81 -2.31 -9.25
C ASN A 40 -4.29 -3.70 -9.69
N ASP A 41 -3.37 -4.63 -9.92
CA ASP A 41 -3.69 -5.98 -10.38
C ASP A 41 -4.48 -6.76 -9.31
N GLU A 42 -4.07 -6.69 -8.05
CA GLU A 42 -4.78 -7.37 -6.95
C GLU A 42 -6.20 -6.80 -6.72
N PHE A 43 -6.36 -5.48 -6.77
CA PHE A 43 -7.69 -4.86 -6.63
C PHE A 43 -8.59 -5.14 -7.84
N ARG A 44 -8.02 -5.23 -9.05
CA ARG A 44 -8.77 -5.62 -10.25
C ARG A 44 -9.19 -7.09 -10.21
N LYS A 45 -8.29 -7.97 -9.77
CA LYS A 45 -8.55 -9.42 -9.63
C LYS A 45 -9.70 -9.71 -8.65
N ASN A 46 -9.78 -8.95 -7.57
CA ASN A 46 -10.78 -9.16 -6.51
C ASN A 46 -12.00 -8.22 -6.62
N LYS A 47 -12.19 -7.51 -7.74
CA LYS A 47 -13.24 -6.50 -7.90
C LYS A 47 -14.67 -7.05 -7.77
N ASP A 48 -14.87 -8.31 -8.15
CA ASP A 48 -16.16 -8.99 -8.22
C ASP A 48 -16.45 -9.83 -6.96
N VAL A 49 -15.58 -9.79 -5.95
CA VAL A 49 -15.77 -10.51 -4.69
C VAL A 49 -16.89 -9.85 -3.89
N THR A 50 -17.96 -10.60 -3.64
CA THR A 50 -19.11 -10.18 -2.82
C THR A 50 -19.20 -10.90 -1.48
N ASP A 51 -18.40 -11.94 -1.29
CA ASP A 51 -18.32 -12.72 -0.05
C ASP A 51 -17.70 -11.88 1.09
N GLN A 52 -18.42 -11.77 2.20
CA GLN A 52 -18.05 -10.91 3.31
C GLN A 52 -16.84 -11.41 4.11
N GLU A 53 -16.66 -12.74 4.24
CA GLU A 53 -15.50 -13.33 4.91
C GLU A 53 -14.25 -13.10 4.06
N LYS A 54 -14.34 -13.40 2.77
CA LYS A 54 -13.24 -13.18 1.82
C LYS A 54 -12.83 -11.72 1.73
N LEU A 55 -13.80 -10.79 1.78
CA LEU A 55 -13.51 -9.35 1.82
C LEU A 55 -12.76 -8.95 3.10
N ASN A 56 -13.14 -9.50 4.25
CA ASN A 56 -12.45 -9.22 5.51
C ASN A 56 -11.01 -9.73 5.50
N GLU A 57 -10.77 -10.92 4.96
CA GLU A 57 -9.41 -11.45 4.78
C GLU A 57 -8.57 -10.56 3.87
N LEU A 58 -9.11 -10.15 2.71
CA LEU A 58 -8.41 -9.29 1.76
C LEU A 58 -8.08 -7.91 2.36
N TRP A 59 -9.01 -7.33 3.12
CA TRP A 59 -8.76 -6.06 3.80
C TRP A 59 -7.69 -6.19 4.88
N LYS A 60 -7.75 -7.27 5.68
CA LYS A 60 -6.74 -7.53 6.71
C LYS A 60 -5.36 -7.73 6.08
N PHE A 61 -5.28 -8.54 5.04
CA PHE A 61 -4.04 -8.77 4.29
C PHE A 61 -3.44 -7.46 3.75
N GLY A 62 -4.26 -6.59 3.15
CA GLY A 62 -3.77 -5.30 2.67
C GLY A 62 -3.32 -4.36 3.78
N GLU A 63 -3.98 -4.37 4.94
CA GLU A 63 -3.54 -3.60 6.11
C GLU A 63 -2.24 -4.14 6.72
N ASP A 64 -2.08 -5.47 6.77
CA ASP A 64 -0.86 -6.13 7.25
C ASP A 64 0.32 -5.81 6.33
N VAL A 65 0.13 -5.84 5.01
CA VAL A 65 1.15 -5.40 4.03
C VAL A 65 1.49 -3.93 4.23
N ASN A 66 0.49 -3.07 4.44
CA ASN A 66 0.72 -1.65 4.71
C ASN A 66 1.52 -1.44 6.01
N LEU A 67 1.25 -2.22 7.06
CA LEU A 67 1.99 -2.18 8.31
C LEU A 67 3.42 -2.69 8.14
N LEU A 68 3.59 -3.79 7.41
CA LEU A 68 4.89 -4.40 7.11
C LEU A 68 5.78 -3.38 6.38
N LEU A 69 5.31 -2.81 5.27
CA LEU A 69 6.07 -1.81 4.50
C LEU A 69 6.53 -0.64 5.37
N ARG A 70 5.67 -0.12 6.25
CA ARG A 70 6.00 1.00 7.13
C ARG A 70 7.00 0.65 8.23
N LYS A 71 7.07 -0.62 8.63
CA LYS A 71 7.95 -1.08 9.72
C LYS A 71 9.28 -1.60 9.22
N THR A 72 9.32 -2.20 8.03
CA THR A 72 10.50 -2.89 7.54
C THR A 72 11.28 -2.10 6.50
N VAL A 73 10.67 -1.12 5.86
CA VAL A 73 11.33 -0.29 4.85
C VAL A 73 11.67 1.06 5.47
N VAL A 74 12.97 1.27 5.73
CA VAL A 74 13.54 2.53 6.22
C VAL A 74 14.13 3.29 5.03
N GLN A 75 13.91 4.60 5.00
CA GLN A 75 14.39 5.49 3.94
C GLN A 75 15.58 6.28 4.47
N CYS A 76 16.80 5.88 4.11
CA CYS A 76 17.98 6.65 4.45
C CYS A 76 18.12 7.83 3.49
N VAL A 77 18.05 9.05 4.01
CA VAL A 77 18.36 10.28 3.27
C VAL A 77 19.80 10.68 3.59
N PHE A 78 20.62 10.90 2.56
CA PHE A 78 21.95 11.45 2.74
C PHE A 78 21.85 12.96 2.98
N ASP A 79 22.39 13.42 4.09
CA ASP A 79 22.54 14.83 4.41
C ASP A 79 23.93 15.31 3.99
N GLU A 80 23.98 16.24 3.03
CA GLU A 80 25.23 16.79 2.49
C GLU A 80 25.99 17.66 3.50
N GLU A 81 25.29 18.34 4.42
CA GLU A 81 25.92 19.21 5.42
C GLU A 81 26.61 18.39 6.52
N SER A 82 25.89 17.41 7.08
CA SER A 82 26.43 16.55 8.15
C SER A 82 27.26 15.37 7.63
N ARG A 83 27.24 15.10 6.31
CA ARG A 83 27.87 13.95 5.63
C ARG A 83 27.45 12.60 6.25
N ARG A 84 26.21 12.51 6.71
CA ARG A 84 25.65 11.31 7.37
C ARG A 84 24.34 10.91 6.71
N PHE A 85 23.99 9.64 6.85
CA PHE A 85 22.66 9.16 6.51
C PHE A 85 21.75 9.33 7.73
N SER A 86 20.60 9.96 7.54
CA SER A 86 19.52 10.01 8.51
C SER A 86 18.37 9.11 8.04
N GLU A 87 17.75 8.43 8.99
CA GLU A 87 16.51 7.63 8.79
C GLU A 87 15.24 8.49 8.69
#